data_AF-A0A0P7FXL0-F1
#
_entry.id   AF-A0A0P7FXL0-F1
#
_cell.length_a   1.000
_cell.length_b   1.000
_cell.length_c   1.000
_cell.angle_alpha   90.00
_cell.angle_beta   90.00
_cell.angle_gamma   90.00
#
_symmetry.space_group_name_H-M   'P 1'
#
loop_
_entity.id
_entity.type
_entity.pdbx_description
1 polymer ?
#
loop_
_entity_poly.entity_id
_entity_poly.type
_entity_poly.pdbx_seq_one_letter_code
_entity_poly.pdbx_strand_id
1 'polypeptide(L)'
;MTQYPSGTLKIGSVPSLGWVALGLVFLTGVLHVYAGVVEGRAPVTLAGVGFLGAILLYLVDYRRPLLYLVGVVYTAVQIPLWYVAKAGEFTTVGYVDKAVQVVLVALLVYLYWHTRAAKNTSSAP
;
A
#
# COMPACT_ATOMS: atom_id res chain seq x y z
N MET A 1 -4.48 29.89 42.37
CA MET A 1 -3.28 29.80 41.51
C MET A 1 -3.64 28.92 40.33
N THR A 2 -3.91 29.53 39.18
CA THR A 2 -4.45 28.88 37.98
C THR A 2 -3.35 28.07 37.30
N GLN A 3 -3.54 26.75 37.19
CA GLN A 3 -2.67 25.88 36.38
C GLN A 3 -2.95 26.18 34.90
N TYR A 4 -2.01 26.81 34.20
CA TYR A 4 -2.04 26.87 32.75
C TYR A 4 -1.68 25.48 32.22
N PRO A 5 -2.51 24.84 31.36
CA PRO A 5 -2.06 23.66 30.65
C PRO A 5 -0.92 24.08 29.75
N SER A 6 0.29 23.64 30.08
CA SER A 6 1.47 23.78 29.23
C SER A 6 1.14 23.14 27.88
N GLY A 7 0.90 24.00 26.88
CA GLY A 7 0.71 23.61 25.50
C GLY A 7 1.92 22.82 25.04
N THR A 8 1.81 21.49 25.10
CA THR A 8 2.76 20.63 24.43
C THR A 8 2.42 20.69 22.95
N LEU A 9 3.03 21.65 22.25
CA LEU A 9 3.19 21.57 20.80
C LEU A 9 4.00 20.30 20.51
N LYS A 10 3.32 19.17 20.26
CA LYS A 10 3.92 17.97 19.67
C LYS A 10 4.18 18.25 18.19
N ILE A 11 5.22 19.03 17.93
CA ILE A 11 5.79 19.14 16.59
C ILE A 11 6.54 17.83 16.33
N GLY A 12 5.98 16.99 15.44
CA GLY A 12 6.61 15.75 14.98
C GLY A 12 5.75 14.50 15.15
N SER A 13 4.51 14.49 14.66
CA SER A 13 3.81 13.22 14.45
C SER A 13 4.42 12.56 13.21
N VAL A 14 5.39 11.68 13.42
CA VAL A 14 5.87 10.73 12.40
C VAL A 14 4.63 10.12 11.72
N PRO A 15 4.53 10.09 10.37
CA PRO A 15 3.42 9.43 9.71
C PRO A 15 3.34 7.98 10.21
N SER A 16 2.15 7.51 10.59
CA SER A 16 1.97 6.09 10.88
C SER A 16 2.39 5.28 9.64
N LEU A 17 2.92 4.07 9.84
CA LEU A 17 3.30 3.17 8.74
C LEU A 17 2.16 2.92 7.74
N GLY A 18 0.91 3.10 8.17
CA GLY A 18 -0.26 3.08 7.30
C GLY A 18 -0.29 4.20 6.25
N TRP A 19 0.13 5.42 6.59
CA TRP A 19 0.26 6.52 5.62
C TRP A 19 1.39 6.27 4.62
N VAL A 20 2.48 5.65 5.06
CA VAL A 20 3.56 5.20 4.16
C VAL A 20 3.03 4.16 3.18
N ALA A 21 2.29 3.16 3.66
CA ALA A 21 1.65 2.16 2.81
C ALA A 21 0.68 2.82 1.81
N LEU A 22 -0.11 3.80 2.26
CA LEU A 22 -1.03 4.54 1.39
C LEU A 22 -0.29 5.29 0.26
N GLY A 23 0.84 5.93 0.58
CA GLY A 23 1.69 6.59 -0.41
C GLY A 23 2.28 5.62 -1.43
N LEU A 24 2.74 4.44 -0.99
CA LEU A 24 3.24 3.38 -1.88
C LEU A 24 2.14 2.82 -2.79
N VAL A 25 0.93 2.60 -2.25
CA VAL A 25 -0.25 2.17 -3.01
C VAL A 25 -0.63 3.21 -4.07
N PHE A 26 -0.63 4.49 -3.69
CA PHE A 26 -0.89 5.58 -4.63
C PHE A 26 0.15 5.60 -5.76
N LEU A 27 1.43 5.53 -5.41
CA LEU A 27 2.52 5.55 -6.39
C LEU A 27 2.41 4.38 -7.38
N THR A 28 2.28 3.14 -6.91
CA THR A 28 2.15 1.98 -7.81
C THR A 28 0.86 2.04 -8.64
N GLY A 29 -0.24 2.54 -8.07
CA GLY A 29 -1.50 2.73 -8.78
C GLY A 29 -1.37 3.70 -9.96
N VAL A 30 -0.76 4.87 -9.74
CA VAL A 30 -0.49 5.86 -10.80
C VAL A 30 0.45 5.30 -11.87
N LEU A 31 1.53 4.61 -11.46
CA LEU A 31 2.46 4.00 -12.41
C LEU A 31 1.80 2.92 -13.27
N HIS A 32 0.87 2.13 -12.72
CA HIS A 32 0.10 1.15 -13.48
C HIS A 32 -0.88 1.78 -14.46
N VAL A 33 -1.61 2.82 -14.04
CA VAL A 33 -2.49 3.57 -14.96
C VAL A 33 -1.67 4.15 -16.10
N TYR A 34 -0.55 4.82 -15.79
CA TYR A 34 0.37 5.38 -16.77
C TYR A 34 0.89 4.30 -17.74
N ALA A 35 1.49 3.23 -17.21
CA ALA A 35 2.06 2.16 -18.04
C ALA A 35 0.99 1.46 -18.88
N GLY A 36 -0.19 1.19 -18.32
CA GLY A 36 -1.28 0.56 -19.05
C GLY A 36 -1.82 1.42 -20.18
N VAL A 37 -1.93 2.75 -19.99
CA VAL A 37 -2.36 3.67 -21.05
C VAL A 37 -1.29 3.80 -22.13
N VAL A 38 -0.03 4.02 -21.75
CA VAL A 38 1.08 4.22 -22.70
C VAL A 38 1.38 2.96 -23.51
N GLU A 39 1.32 1.78 -22.89
CA GLU A 39 1.57 0.51 -23.57
C GLU A 39 0.30 -0.08 -24.25
N GLY A 40 -0.87 0.54 -24.09
CA GLY A 40 -2.14 0.02 -24.64
C GLY A 40 -2.62 -1.28 -23.98
N ARG A 41 -2.31 -1.47 -22.69
CA ARG A 41 -2.53 -2.71 -21.93
C ARG A 41 -3.63 -2.52 -20.89
N ALA A 42 -4.88 -2.66 -21.33
CA ALA A 42 -6.06 -2.49 -20.48
C ALA A 42 -6.02 -3.26 -19.14
N PRO A 43 -5.52 -4.51 -19.06
CA PRO A 43 -5.40 -5.21 -17.76
C PRO A 43 -4.47 -4.50 -16.76
N VAL A 44 -3.41 -3.84 -17.25
CA VAL A 44 -2.46 -3.10 -16.40
C VAL A 44 -3.11 -1.80 -15.90
N THR A 45 -3.86 -1.11 -16.75
CA THR A 45 -4.64 0.08 -16.35
C THR A 45 -5.67 -0.28 -15.28
N LEU A 46 -6.41 -1.37 -15.49
CA LEU A 46 -7.38 -1.87 -14.51
C LEU A 46 -6.70 -2.24 -13.19
N ALA A 47 -5.49 -2.80 -13.26
CA ALA A 47 -4.73 -3.10 -12.05
C ALA A 47 -4.40 -1.83 -11.24
N GLY A 48 -4.04 -0.75 -11.94
CA GLY A 48 -3.83 0.57 -11.33
C GLY A 48 -5.09 1.14 -10.67
N VAL A 49 -6.25 1.02 -11.32
CA VAL A 49 -7.54 1.40 -10.74
C VAL A 49 -7.85 0.60 -9.47
N GLY A 50 -7.52 -0.70 -9.45
CA GLY A 50 -7.65 -1.54 -8.25
C GLY A 50 -6.87 -1.02 -7.05
N PHE A 51 -5.62 -0.55 -7.26
CA PHE A 51 -4.84 0.09 -6.20
C PHE A 51 -5.48 1.40 -5.70
N LEU A 52 -6.00 2.23 -6.60
CA LEU A 52 -6.70 3.46 -6.20
C LEU A 52 -8.01 3.15 -5.46
N GLY A 53 -8.72 2.09 -5.84
CA GLY A 53 -9.88 1.59 -5.09
C GLY A 53 -9.51 1.15 -3.66
N ALA A 54 -8.35 0.51 -3.48
CA ALA A 54 -7.85 0.12 -2.17
C ALA A 54 -7.58 1.34 -1.25
N ILE A 55 -7.16 2.48 -1.82
CA ILE A 55 -7.02 3.75 -1.07
C ILE A 55 -8.38 4.16 -0.49
N LEU A 56 -9.44 4.14 -1.30
CA LEU A 56 -10.78 4.52 -0.84
C LEU A 56 -11.26 3.60 0.30
N LEU A 57 -11.07 2.28 0.16
CA LEU A 57 -11.40 1.31 1.21
C LEU A 57 -10.59 1.55 2.49
N TYR A 58 -9.31 1.92 2.36
CA TYR A 58 -8.46 2.23 3.50
C TYR A 58 -8.94 3.49 4.25
N LEU A 59 -9.30 4.54 3.51
CA LEU A 59 -9.73 5.82 4.07
C LEU A 59 -11.05 5.74 4.85
N VAL A 60 -11.94 4.80 4.48
CA VAL A 60 -13.20 4.55 5.19
C VAL A 60 -13.11 3.43 6.24
N ASP A 61 -11.89 3.07 6.64
CA ASP A 61 -11.62 2.04 7.66
C ASP A 61 -12.19 0.66 7.34
N TYR A 62 -12.37 0.33 6.06
CA TYR A 62 -13.01 -0.92 5.66
C TYR A 62 -12.10 -2.13 5.89
N ARG A 63 -12.39 -2.90 6.94
CA ARG A 63 -11.77 -4.21 7.27
C ARG A 63 -10.25 -4.22 7.05
N ARG A 64 -9.52 -3.26 7.64
CA ARG A 64 -8.07 -3.03 7.42
C ARG A 64 -7.19 -4.30 7.39
N PRO A 65 -7.35 -5.29 8.30
CA PRO A 65 -6.54 -6.52 8.21
C PRO A 65 -6.77 -7.33 6.94
N LEU A 66 -8.03 -7.42 6.47
CA LEU A 66 -8.36 -8.10 5.22
C LEU A 66 -7.77 -7.32 4.03
N LEU A 67 -7.85 -5.99 4.08
CA LEU A 67 -7.30 -5.13 3.04
C LEU A 67 -5.78 -5.29 2.90
N TYR A 68 -5.05 -5.44 4.01
CA TYR A 68 -3.61 -5.75 3.97
C TYR A 68 -3.33 -7.10 3.31
N LEU A 69 -4.07 -8.15 3.68
CA LEU A 69 -3.88 -9.48 3.10
C LEU A 69 -4.20 -9.52 1.60
N VAL A 70 -5.31 -8.91 1.19
CA VAL A 70 -5.67 -8.78 -0.23
C VAL A 70 -4.62 -7.97 -0.97
N GLY A 71 -4.16 -6.85 -0.40
CA GLY A 71 -3.09 -6.04 -0.97
C GLY A 71 -1.78 -6.80 -1.15
N VAL A 72 -1.39 -7.67 -0.21
CA VAL A 72 -0.22 -8.55 -0.35
C VAL A 72 -0.37 -9.47 -1.56
N VAL A 73 -1.48 -10.21 -1.65
CA VAL A 73 -1.71 -11.17 -2.75
C VAL A 73 -1.77 -10.44 -4.09
N TYR A 74 -2.55 -9.36 -4.14
CA TYR A 74 -2.77 -8.55 -5.33
C TYR A 74 -1.46 -7.97 -5.86
N THR A 75 -0.62 -7.43 -4.98
CA THR A 75 0.67 -6.83 -5.36
C THR A 75 1.69 -7.90 -5.73
N ALA A 76 1.81 -8.97 -4.94
CA ALA A 76 2.81 -10.00 -5.15
C ALA A 76 2.62 -10.76 -6.47
N VAL A 77 1.38 -11.04 -6.88
CA VAL A 77 1.07 -11.71 -8.16
C VAL A 77 1.44 -10.86 -9.38
N GLN A 78 1.40 -9.53 -9.26
CA GLN A 78 1.74 -8.65 -10.38
C GLN A 78 3.22 -8.69 -10.76
N ILE A 79 4.11 -9.06 -9.84
CA ILE A 79 5.56 -9.17 -10.10
C ILE A 79 5.87 -10.26 -11.14
N PRO A 80 5.50 -11.55 -10.94
CA PRO A 80 5.72 -12.58 -11.95
C PRO A 80 4.87 -12.34 -13.21
N LEU A 81 3.65 -11.83 -13.10
CA LEU A 81 2.84 -11.49 -14.28
C LEU A 81 3.52 -10.43 -15.15
N TRP A 82 4.12 -9.40 -14.53
CA TRP A 82 4.89 -8.39 -15.25
C TRP A 82 6.10 -9.00 -15.93
N TYR A 83 6.85 -9.86 -15.24
CA TYR A 83 8.04 -10.49 -15.81
C TYR A 83 7.70 -11.29 -17.07
N VAL A 84 6.69 -12.17 -16.97
CA VAL A 84 6.23 -12.99 -18.11
C VAL A 84 5.69 -12.11 -19.22
N ALA A 85 4.83 -11.15 -18.89
CA ALA A 85 4.12 -10.37 -19.90
C ALA A 85 4.96 -9.28 -20.57
N LYS A 86 6.12 -8.91 -20.00
CA LYS A 86 7.10 -8.04 -20.66
C LYS A 86 8.15 -8.81 -21.46
N ALA A 87 8.33 -10.12 -21.21
CA ALA A 87 9.17 -11.00 -22.01
C ALA A 87 10.58 -10.45 -22.34
N GLY A 88 11.20 -9.71 -21.40
CA GLY A 88 12.52 -9.10 -21.60
C GLY A 88 12.52 -7.62 -21.98
N GLU A 89 11.40 -7.06 -22.41
CA GLU A 89 11.24 -5.64 -22.77
C GLU A 89 11.02 -4.75 -21.53
N PHE A 90 11.92 -4.86 -20.55
CA PHE A 90 11.79 -4.15 -19.29
C PHE A 90 12.11 -2.66 -19.43
N THR A 91 11.29 -1.82 -18.80
CA THR A 91 11.48 -0.37 -18.76
C THR A 91 11.94 0.07 -17.37
N THR A 92 12.62 1.21 -17.28
CA THR A 92 12.99 1.82 -15.99
C THR A 92 11.78 2.03 -15.08
N VAL A 93 10.66 2.51 -15.64
CA VAL A 93 9.39 2.66 -14.92
C VAL A 93 8.91 1.33 -14.35
N GLY A 94 9.00 0.25 -15.14
CA GLY A 94 8.67 -1.10 -14.69
C GLY A 94 9.52 -1.54 -13.49
N TYR A 95 10.84 -1.33 -13.54
CA TYR A 95 11.72 -1.68 -12.42
C TYR A 95 11.44 -0.85 -11.16
N VAL A 96 11.24 0.47 -11.30
CA VAL A 96 10.91 1.35 -10.16
C VAL A 96 9.61 0.89 -9.51
N ASP A 97 8.58 0.62 -10.30
CA ASP A 97 7.30 0.12 -9.79
C ASP A 97 7.48 -1.22 -9.03
N LYS A 98 8.29 -2.15 -9.55
CA LYS A 98 8.53 -3.42 -8.86
C LYS A 98 9.30 -3.27 -7.55
N ALA A 99 10.25 -2.33 -7.48
CA ALA A 99 10.90 -2.01 -6.22
C ALA A 99 9.88 -1.46 -5.19
N VAL A 100 9.01 -0.54 -5.61
CA VAL A 100 7.91 -0.01 -4.78
C VAL A 100 6.98 -1.13 -4.31
N GLN A 101 6.62 -2.07 -5.20
CA GLN A 101 5.77 -3.21 -4.87
C GLN A 101 6.40 -4.16 -3.84
N VAL A 102 7.70 -4.44 -3.94
CA VAL A 102 8.41 -5.28 -2.95
C VAL A 102 8.37 -4.63 -1.56
N VAL A 103 8.64 -3.33 -1.47
CA VAL A 103 8.55 -2.57 -0.21
C VAL A 103 7.12 -2.57 0.32
N LEU A 104 6.13 -2.35 -0.56
CA LEU A 104 4.72 -2.38 -0.19
C LEU A 104 4.31 -3.74 0.37
N VAL A 105 4.67 -4.85 -0.29
CA VAL A 105 4.35 -6.20 0.18
C VAL A 105 4.94 -6.43 1.58
N ALA A 106 6.21 -6.12 1.79
CA ALA A 106 6.85 -6.27 3.10
C ALA A 106 6.12 -5.44 4.19
N LEU A 107 5.75 -4.19 3.86
CA LEU A 107 5.05 -3.31 4.78
C LEU A 107 3.63 -3.79 5.11
N LEU A 108 2.88 -4.27 4.12
CA LEU A 108 1.52 -4.80 4.34
C LEU A 108 1.54 -6.09 5.17
N VAL A 109 2.53 -6.96 4.94
CA VAL A 109 2.75 -8.14 5.77
C VAL A 109 3.02 -7.76 7.22
N TYR A 110 3.90 -6.77 7.46
CA TYR A 110 4.17 -6.24 8.79
C TYR A 110 2.91 -5.68 9.45
N LEU A 111 2.16 -4.82 8.74
CA LEU A 111 0.93 -4.20 9.25
C LEU A 111 -0.14 -5.24 9.58
N TYR A 112 -0.27 -6.29 8.77
CA TYR A 112 -1.20 -7.40 9.02
C TYR A 112 -0.89 -8.10 10.35
N TRP A 113 0.36 -8.51 10.55
CA TRP A 113 0.75 -9.20 11.79
C TRP A 113 0.66 -8.29 13.01
N HIS A 114 1.09 -7.04 12.91
CA HIS A 114 1.02 -6.09 14.01
C HIS A 114 -0.42 -5.84 14.46
N THR A 115 -1.33 -5.61 13.51
CA THR A 115 -2.75 -5.40 13.80
C THR A 115 -3.39 -6.64 14.42
N ARG A 116 -3.03 -7.84 13.96
CA ARG A 116 -3.55 -9.09 14.51
C ARG A 116 -3.07 -9.35 15.93
N ALA A 117 -1.79 -9.12 16.21
CA ALA A 117 -1.21 -9.28 17.53
C ALA A 117 -1.88 -8.34 18.55
N ALA A 118 -2.05 -7.07 18.19
CA ALA A 118 -2.73 -6.08 19.06
C ALA A 118 -4.16 -6.53 19.42
N LYS A 119 -4.90 -7.07 18.44
CA LYS A 119 -6.25 -7.61 18.67
C LYS A 119 -6.23 -8.77 19.68
N ASN A 120 -5.28 -9.69 19.56
CA ASN A 120 -5.17 -10.85 20.46
C ASN A 120 -4.86 -10.43 21.92
N THR A 121 -4.02 -9.41 22.11
CA THR A 121 -3.72 -8.86 23.45
C THR A 121 -4.95 -8.20 24.08
N SER A 122 -5.75 -7.47 23.30
CA SER A 122 -6.97 -6.81 23.81
C SER A 122 -8.11 -7.78 24.18
N SER A 123 -8.01 -9.04 23.74
CA SER A 123 -9.00 -10.09 24.02
C SER A 123 -8.60 -11.05 25.15
N ALA A 124 -7.45 -10.84 25.80
CA ALA A 124 -7.04 -11.63 26.96
C ALA A 124 -7.81 -11.18 28.22
N PRO A 125 -8.37 -12.12 29.02
CA PRO A 125 -9.20 -11.82 30.19
C PRO A 125 -8.42 -11.22 31.37
#